data_AF-A0A2N2E6H0-F1
#
_entry.id   AF-A0A2N2E6H0-F1
#
_cell.length_a   1.000
_cell.length_b   1.000
_cell.length_c   1.000
_cell.angle_alpha   90.00
_cell.angle_beta   90.00
_cell.angle_gamma   90.00
#
_symmetry.space_group_name_H-M   'P 1'
#
loop_
_entity.id
_entity.type
_entity.pdbx_description
1 polymer ?
#
loop_
_entity_poly.entity_id
_entity_poly.type
_entity_poly.pdbx_seq_one_letter_code
_entity_poly.pdbx_strand_id
1 'polypeptide(L)'
;MVEIEEKKQKQVQITADEVTIQTLFSDMVQIEANADNVIINYLQKSPGETEEIIQAKLFSRIALTWTHFCKVVDIMNKVLEDNKERAHENFTNCLNIKK
;
A
#
# COMPACT_ATOMS: atom_id res chain seq x y z
N MET A 1 21.90 -41.96 -17.94
CA MET A 1 21.91 -40.51 -18.23
C MET A 1 20.74 -39.92 -17.48
N VAL A 2 21.00 -39.03 -16.51
CA VAL A 2 19.96 -38.31 -15.78
C VAL A 2 19.96 -36.90 -16.36
N GLU A 3 18.89 -36.54 -17.09
CA GLU A 3 18.70 -35.17 -17.57
C GLU A 3 18.37 -34.27 -16.38
N ILE A 4 19.24 -33.31 -16.12
CA ILE A 4 19.01 -32.26 -15.13
C ILE A 4 18.26 -31.14 -15.88
N GLU A 5 16.95 -31.05 -15.70
CA GLU A 5 16.17 -29.91 -16.18
C GLU A 5 16.57 -28.65 -15.41
N GLU A 6 17.28 -27.73 -16.09
CA GLU A 6 17.56 -26.39 -15.59
C GLU A 6 16.24 -25.62 -15.42
N LYS A 7 15.82 -25.41 -14.17
CA LYS A 7 14.72 -24.50 -13.83
C LYS A 7 15.10 -23.07 -14.24
N LYS A 8 14.64 -22.62 -15.41
CA LYS A 8 14.68 -21.21 -15.83
C LYS A 8 13.98 -20.34 -14.77
N GLN A 9 14.77 -19.63 -13.97
CA GLN A 9 14.26 -18.58 -13.08
C GLN A 9 13.57 -17.51 -13.94
N LYS A 10 12.26 -17.35 -13.76
CA LYS A 10 11.52 -16.25 -14.39
C LYS A 10 11.96 -14.95 -13.72
N GLN A 11 12.64 -14.09 -14.47
CA GLN A 11 12.97 -12.75 -14.02
C GLN A 11 11.69 -11.90 -14.05
N VAL A 12 11.26 -11.41 -12.88
CA VAL A 12 10.15 -10.45 -12.78
C VAL A 12 10.72 -9.06 -13.02
N GLN A 13 10.31 -8.42 -14.10
CA GLN A 13 10.63 -7.03 -14.38
C GLN A 13 9.41 -6.17 -14.06
N ILE A 14 9.58 -5.18 -13.19
CA ILE A 14 8.57 -4.17 -12.89
C ILE A 14 8.93 -2.94 -13.71
N THR A 15 8.06 -2.56 -14.63
CA THR A 15 8.19 -1.32 -15.42
C THR A 15 7.09 -0.37 -14.97
N ALA A 16 7.48 0.81 -14.49
CA ALA A 16 6.56 1.89 -14.17
C ALA A 16 6.78 3.04 -15.16
N ASP A 17 5.70 3.53 -15.76
CA ASP A 17 5.74 4.72 -16.62
C ASP A 17 5.59 5.96 -15.73
N GLU A 18 6.67 6.73 -15.60
CA GLU A 18 6.76 7.94 -14.77
C GLU A 18 5.68 8.98 -15.09
N VAL A 19 5.17 9.01 -16.33
CA VAL A 19 4.11 9.94 -16.75
C VAL A 19 2.74 9.54 -16.18
N THR A 20 2.58 8.27 -15.83
CA THR A 20 1.30 7.70 -15.34
C THR A 20 1.28 7.41 -13.84
N ILE A 21 2.41 7.61 -13.14
CA ILE A 21 2.46 7.43 -11.69
C ILE A 21 1.58 8.47 -11.01
N GLN A 22 0.54 8.00 -10.33
CA GLN A 22 -0.35 8.82 -9.52
C GLN A 22 -0.12 8.54 -8.04
N THR A 23 0.00 9.61 -7.26
CA THR A 23 -0.03 9.50 -5.80
C THR A 23 -1.48 9.61 -5.34
N LEU A 24 -1.99 8.56 -4.71
CA LEU A 24 -3.33 8.52 -4.12
C LEU A 24 -3.22 8.50 -2.60
N PHE A 25 -4.04 9.31 -1.94
CA PHE A 25 -4.17 9.31 -0.49
C PHE A 25 -5.37 8.47 -0.07
N SER A 26 -5.18 7.69 1.00
CA SER A 26 -6.24 6.89 1.61
C SER A 26 -6.84 7.65 2.78
N ASP A 27 -8.16 7.80 2.81
CA ASP A 27 -8.86 8.36 3.98
C ASP A 27 -9.19 7.27 5.01
N MET A 28 -9.25 6.02 4.56
CA MET A 28 -9.63 4.88 5.37
C MET A 28 -8.74 3.68 5.06
N VAL A 29 -8.35 2.96 6.11
CA VAL A 29 -7.64 1.69 6.03
C VAL A 29 -8.52 0.63 6.68
N GLN A 30 -8.84 -0.44 5.96
CA GLN A 30 -9.59 -1.58 6.46
C GLN A 30 -8.67 -2.81 6.46
N ILE A 31 -8.61 -3.51 7.59
CA ILE A 31 -7.82 -4.72 7.74
C ILE A 31 -8.76 -5.90 7.96
N GLU A 32 -8.61 -6.93 7.13
CA GLU A 32 -9.29 -8.21 7.26
C GLU A 32 -8.24 -9.29 7.53
N ALA A 33 -8.49 -10.16 8.50
CA ALA A 33 -7.56 -11.23 8.82
C ALA A 33 -8.30 -12.55 9.06
N ASN A 34 -7.72 -13.64 8.59
CA ASN A 34 -8.16 -14.99 8.89
C ASN A 34 -6.98 -15.86 9.32
N ALA A 35 -7.18 -17.16 9.46
CA ALA A 35 -6.13 -18.07 9.93
C ALA A 35 -4.87 -18.09 9.03
N ASP A 36 -5.02 -17.80 7.74
CA ASP A 36 -3.94 -17.96 6.76
C ASP A 36 -3.34 -16.62 6.33
N ASN A 37 -4.17 -15.58 6.23
CA ASN A 37 -3.85 -14.34 5.55
C ASN A 37 -4.32 -13.09 6.30
N VAL A 38 -3.61 -12.00 6.01
CA VAL A 38 -3.95 -10.61 6.35
C VAL A 38 -4.14 -9.83 5.05
N ILE A 39 -5.24 -9.12 4.93
CA ILE A 39 -5.59 -8.28 3.80
C ILE A 39 -5.72 -6.84 4.30
N ILE A 40 -4.98 -5.92 3.68
CA ILE A 40 -5.02 -4.49 3.96
C ILE A 40 -5.65 -3.81 2.74
N ASN A 41 -6.78 -3.14 2.97
CA ASN A 41 -7.52 -2.38 1.97
C ASN A 41 -7.29 -0.87 2.23
N TYR A 42 -6.86 -0.16 1.20
CA TYR A 42 -6.79 1.30 1.18
C TYR A 42 -7.97 1.86 0.39
N LEU A 43 -8.78 2.64 1.09
CA LEU A 43 -10.08 3.12 0.66
C LEU A 43 -10.07 4.67 0.65
N GLN A 44 -10.63 5.23 -0.40
CA GLN A 44 -10.85 6.68 -0.52
C GLN A 44 -12.36 6.94 -0.45
N LYS A 45 -12.79 7.85 0.43
CA LYS A 45 -14.22 8.17 0.57
C LYS A 45 -14.68 8.94 -0.67
N SER A 46 -15.90 8.68 -1.10
CA SER A 46 -16.54 9.53 -2.10
C SER A 46 -16.77 10.94 -1.51
N PRO A 47 -16.55 12.01 -2.29
CA PRO A 47 -16.86 13.36 -1.83
C PRO A 47 -18.39 13.52 -1.67
N GLY A 48 -18.81 14.22 -0.62
CA GLY A 48 -20.23 14.53 -0.35
C GLY A 48 -21.02 13.46 0.40
N GLU A 49 -20.34 12.42 0.91
CA GLU A 49 -20.96 11.40 1.76
C GLU A 49 -21.41 12.00 3.11
N THR A 50 -22.56 11.54 3.59
CA THR A 50 -23.10 11.89 4.93
C THR A 50 -22.72 10.80 5.94
N GLU A 51 -22.83 11.07 7.23
CA GLU A 51 -22.42 10.09 8.27
C GLU A 51 -23.27 8.80 8.26
N GLU A 52 -24.42 8.79 7.59
CA GLU A 52 -25.36 7.65 7.59
C GLU A 52 -24.99 6.55 6.58
N ILE A 53 -24.33 6.89 5.48
CA ILE A 53 -23.86 5.94 4.45
C ILE A 53 -22.47 6.38 4.03
N ILE A 54 -21.49 5.49 4.15
CA ILE A 54 -20.12 5.74 3.69
C ILE A 54 -19.87 4.92 2.42
N GLN A 55 -19.87 5.57 1.27
CA GLN A 55 -19.35 5.02 0.03
C GLN A 55 -17.85 5.32 -0.05
N ALA A 56 -17.08 4.27 -0.29
CA ALA A 56 -15.64 4.39 -0.49
C ALA A 56 -15.21 3.55 -1.68
N LYS A 57 -14.25 4.08 -2.44
CA LYS A 57 -13.60 3.38 -3.53
C LYS A 57 -12.36 2.67 -3.01
N LEU A 58 -12.28 1.35 -3.23
CA LEU A 58 -11.04 0.58 -3.06
C LEU A 58 -10.08 0.93 -4.20
N PHE A 59 -8.90 1.45 -3.88
CA PHE A 59 -7.88 1.76 -4.89
C PHE A 59 -6.57 0.96 -4.70
N SER A 60 -6.34 0.39 -3.52
CA SER A 60 -5.24 -0.55 -3.30
C SER A 60 -5.63 -1.65 -2.32
N ARG A 61 -5.20 -2.88 -2.62
CA ARG A 61 -5.37 -4.06 -1.76
C ARG A 61 -4.05 -4.81 -1.69
N ILE A 62 -3.60 -5.08 -0.48
CA ILE A 62 -2.40 -5.87 -0.22
C ILE A 62 -2.83 -7.12 0.54
N ALA A 63 -2.63 -8.29 -0.05
CA ALA A 63 -2.89 -9.58 0.59
C ALA A 63 -1.57 -10.27 0.92
N LEU A 64 -1.39 -10.68 2.18
CA LEU A 64 -0.17 -11.27 2.71
C LEU A 64 -0.52 -12.51 3.53
N THR A 65 0.34 -13.52 3.51
CA THR A 65 0.31 -14.53 4.57
C THR A 65 0.84 -13.94 5.87
N TRP A 66 0.51 -14.53 7.01
CA TRP A 66 1.00 -14.06 8.32
C TRP A 66 2.52 -13.91 8.38
N THR A 67 3.26 -14.89 7.85
CA THR A 67 4.73 -14.84 7.83
C THR A 67 5.27 -13.64 7.07
N HIS A 68 4.62 -13.25 5.96
CA HIS A 68 5.03 -12.06 5.22
C HIS A 68 4.58 -10.79 5.94
N PHE A 69 3.37 -10.76 6.49
CA PHE A 69 2.86 -9.62 7.25
C PHE A 69 3.77 -9.26 8.42
N CYS A 70 4.19 -10.23 9.23
CA CYS A 70 5.11 -9.97 10.36
C CYS A 70 6.45 -9.38 9.91
N LYS A 71 6.98 -9.79 8.75
CA LYS A 71 8.22 -9.21 8.22
C LYS A 71 8.02 -7.77 7.73
N VAL A 72 6.87 -7.47 7.15
CA VAL A 72 6.58 -6.14 6.60
C VAL A 72 6.20 -5.16 7.70
N VAL A 73 5.47 -5.58 8.74
CA VAL A 73 5.00 -4.66 9.80
C VAL A 73 6.15 -4.03 10.57
N ASP A 74 7.23 -4.78 10.83
CA ASP A 74 8.43 -4.25 11.49
C ASP A 74 9.10 -3.17 10.63
N ILE A 75 9.16 -3.39 9.32
CA ILE A 75 9.67 -2.41 8.36
C ILE A 75 8.74 -1.19 8.31
N MET A 76 7.43 -1.38 8.28
CA MET A 76 6.46 -0.27 8.29
C MET A 76 6.61 0.59 9.55
N ASN A 77 6.73 -0.03 10.72
CA ASN A 77 6.94 0.68 11.98
C ASN A 77 8.23 1.49 11.95
N LYS A 78 9.32 0.89 11.48
CA LYS A 78 10.60 1.60 11.35
C LYS A 78 10.54 2.75 10.34
N VAL A 79 9.93 2.53 9.17
CA VAL A 79 9.76 3.57 8.15
C VAL A 79 8.90 4.71 8.68
N LEU A 80 7.84 4.40 9.43
CA LEU A 80 6.99 5.39 10.07
C LEU A 80 7.78 6.24 11.07
N GLU A 81 8.57 5.61 11.94
CA GLU A 81 9.43 6.30 12.91
C GLU A 81 10.46 7.20 12.19
N ASP A 82 11.22 6.62 11.25
CA ASP A 82 12.33 7.28 10.54
C ASP A 82 11.86 8.43 9.64
N ASN A 83 10.62 8.39 9.15
CA ASN A 83 10.09 9.36 8.19
C ASN A 83 8.94 10.19 8.74
N LYS A 84 8.62 10.10 10.04
CA LYS A 84 7.48 10.82 10.63
C LYS A 84 7.55 12.32 10.37
N GLU A 85 8.70 12.93 10.65
CA GLU A 85 8.93 14.36 10.43
C GLU A 85 8.88 14.71 8.94
N ARG A 86 9.54 13.91 8.11
CA ARG A 86 9.56 14.12 6.65
C ARG A 86 8.18 13.97 6.00
N ALA A 87 7.37 13.02 6.47
CA ALA A 87 5.98 12.84 6.02
C ALA A 87 5.11 14.04 6.45
N HIS A 88 5.32 14.55 7.67
CA HIS A 88 4.64 15.74 8.17
C HIS A 88 5.02 17.00 7.37
N GLU A 89 6.31 17.18 7.08
CA GLU A 89 6.81 18.27 6.23
C GLU A 89 6.27 18.18 4.80
N ASN A 90 6.32 16.99 4.18
CA ASN A 90 5.78 16.78 2.85
C ASN A 90 4.28 17.08 2.79
N PHE A 91 3.51 16.61 3.76
CA PHE A 91 2.08 16.90 3.86
C PHE A 91 1.82 18.40 3.98
N THR A 92 2.56 19.09 4.86
CA THR A 92 2.45 20.55 5.05
C THR A 92 2.82 21.32 3.78
N ASN A 93 3.88 20.89 3.09
CA ASN A 93 4.31 21.49 1.83
C ASN A 93 3.28 21.29 0.72
N CYS A 94 2.67 20.11 0.62
CA CYS A 94 1.57 19.85 -0.31
C CYS A 94 0.33 20.71 -0.03
N LEU A 95 0.03 20.97 1.25
CA LEU A 95 -1.06 21.87 1.64
C LEU A 95 -0.75 23.35 1.37
N ASN A 96 0.54 23.73 1.43
CA ASN A 96 1.01 25.09 1.20
C ASN A 96 1.21 25.44 -0.29
N ILE A 97 0.87 24.54 -1.22
CA ILE A 97 0.73 24.88 -2.65
C ILE A 97 -0.60 25.65 -2.86
N LYS A 98 -0.74 26.77 -2.14
CA LYS A 98 -1.66 27.87 -2.45
C LYS A 98 -1.05 29.17 -1.94
N LYS A 99 -0.33 29.84 -2.83
CA LYS A 99 -0.44 31.29 -3.11
C LYS A 99 0.18 31.59 -4.46
#